data_AF-A0A7J7UAT0-F1
#
_entry.id   AF-A0A7J7UAT0-F1
#
_cell.length_a   1.000
_cell.length_b   1.000
_cell.length_c   1.000
_cell.angle_alpha   90.00
_cell.angle_beta   90.00
_cell.angle_gamma   90.00
#
_symmetry.space_group_name_H-M   'P 1'
#
loop_
_entity.id
_entity.type
_entity.pdbx_description
1 polymer ?
#
loop_
_entity_poly.entity_id
_entity_poly.type
_entity_poly.pdbx_seq_one_letter_code
_entity_poly.pdbx_strand_id
1 'polypeptide(L)'
;MRAVLEYLYTGMFTSSPDLDDMKLIILANRLCLPHLVALTEQYTVTGLMEATQMMVDIDGDVLVFLELAQFHCAYQLADWCLHHICTNYNNVCRKFPRDMKAMSPENQEYFEKHRWPPVWYLKEEDHYQRARKEREKEDYLHLKRQPKRRWLFWNSPSSPSSPAASSASPSSSSAVV
;
A
#
# COMPACT_ATOMS: atom_id res chain seq x y z
N MET A 1 3.77 -7.36 39.26
CA MET A 1 2.97 -8.07 40.30
C MET A 1 1.94 -7.18 41.00
N ARG A 2 2.20 -5.87 41.17
CA ARG A 2 1.25 -4.94 41.78
C ARG A 2 -0.11 -4.86 41.06
N ALA A 3 -0.12 -4.84 39.72
CA ALA A 3 -1.34 -4.80 38.90
C ALA A 3 -2.34 -5.93 39.21
N VAL A 4 -1.85 -7.15 39.49
CA VAL A 4 -2.73 -8.29 39.85
C VAL A 4 -3.39 -8.07 41.19
N LEU A 5 -2.62 -7.61 42.19
CA LEU A 5 -3.16 -7.34 43.51
C LEU A 5 -4.20 -6.21 43.43
N GLU A 6 -3.88 -5.12 42.75
CA GLU A 6 -4.81 -4.01 42.55
C GLU A 6 -6.10 -4.47 41.85
N TYR A 7 -5.99 -5.32 40.83
CA TYR A 7 -7.16 -5.93 40.19
C TYR A 7 -7.97 -6.79 41.14
N LEU A 8 -7.34 -7.63 41.98
CA LEU A 8 -8.05 -8.45 42.96
C LEU A 8 -8.79 -7.62 44.03
N TYR A 9 -8.24 -6.46 44.41
CA TYR A 9 -8.83 -5.59 45.43
C TYR A 9 -9.86 -4.60 44.88
N THR A 10 -9.71 -4.15 43.63
CA THR A 10 -10.56 -3.09 43.05
C THR A 10 -11.47 -3.57 41.91
N GLY A 11 -11.19 -4.74 41.34
CA GLY A 11 -11.85 -5.23 40.13
C GLY A 11 -11.44 -4.48 38.86
N MET A 12 -10.49 -3.54 38.94
CA MET A 12 -10.10 -2.66 37.84
C MET A 12 -8.69 -2.99 37.34
N PHE A 13 -8.49 -2.95 36.02
CA PHE A 13 -7.17 -3.06 35.42
C PHE A 13 -6.42 -1.72 35.54
N THR A 14 -5.23 -1.77 36.11
CA THR A 14 -4.33 -0.61 36.22
C THR A 14 -3.13 -0.82 35.30
N SER A 15 -3.01 0.03 34.27
CA SER A 15 -1.82 0.04 33.42
C SER A 15 -0.71 0.83 34.10
N SER A 16 0.52 0.38 33.93
CA SER A 16 1.72 1.09 34.36
C SER A 16 2.77 1.05 33.25
N PRO A 17 3.60 2.09 33.08
CA PRO A 17 4.62 2.12 32.02
C PRO A 17 5.65 0.99 32.13
N ASP A 18 5.89 0.50 33.35
CA ASP A 18 6.80 -0.63 33.62
C ASP A 18 6.10 -1.99 33.58
N LEU A 19 4.86 -2.05 33.08
CA LEU A 19 4.10 -3.29 33.02
C LEU A 19 4.64 -4.19 31.89
N ASP A 20 5.00 -5.40 32.26
CA ASP A 20 5.27 -6.48 31.30
C ASP A 20 3.96 -7.23 31.07
N ASP A 21 3.30 -6.93 29.95
CA ASP A 21 1.98 -7.44 29.61
C ASP A 21 1.96 -8.96 29.47
N MET A 22 3.02 -9.55 28.92
CA MET A 22 3.13 -11.01 28.78
C MET A 22 3.25 -11.68 30.14
N LYS A 23 4.12 -11.15 31.02
CA LYS A 23 4.20 -11.67 32.40
C LYS A 23 2.87 -11.55 33.14
N LEU A 24 2.10 -10.49 32.88
CA LEU A 24 0.79 -10.31 33.48
C LEU A 24 -0.22 -11.35 32.97
N ILE A 25 -0.28 -11.60 31.66
CA ILE A 25 -1.12 -12.64 31.05
C ILE A 25 -0.79 -14.01 31.64
N ILE A 26 0.50 -14.37 31.72
CA ILE A 26 0.95 -15.64 32.30
C ILE A 26 0.44 -15.80 33.73
N LEU A 27 0.58 -14.75 34.54
CA LEU A 27 0.17 -14.77 35.93
C LEU A 27 -1.36 -14.84 36.06
N ALA A 28 -2.10 -14.06 35.26
CA ALA A 28 -3.55 -14.06 35.23
C ALA A 28 -4.12 -15.43 34.81
N ASN A 29 -3.51 -16.09 33.81
CA ASN A 29 -3.85 -17.46 33.41
C ASN A 29 -3.58 -18.47 34.53
N ARG A 30 -2.44 -18.37 35.22
CA ARG A 30 -2.13 -19.25 36.37
C ARG A 30 -3.10 -19.09 37.54
N LEU A 31 -3.66 -17.89 37.73
CA LEU A 31 -4.67 -17.61 38.75
C LEU A 31 -6.11 -17.84 38.26
N CYS A 32 -6.29 -18.32 37.03
CA CYS A 32 -7.60 -18.53 36.41
C CYS A 32 -8.46 -17.26 36.40
N LEU A 33 -7.88 -16.12 36.02
CA LEU A 33 -8.55 -14.82 35.91
C LEU A 33 -8.80 -14.44 34.43
N PRO A 34 -9.77 -15.07 33.74
CA PRO A 34 -9.96 -14.89 32.30
C PRO A 34 -10.33 -13.44 31.93
N HIS A 35 -11.04 -12.73 32.80
CA HIS A 35 -11.37 -11.33 32.55
C HIS A 35 -10.12 -10.43 32.58
N LEU A 36 -9.19 -10.67 33.50
CA LEU A 36 -7.93 -9.93 33.55
C LEU A 36 -7.09 -10.21 32.30
N VAL A 37 -7.04 -11.47 31.84
CA VAL A 37 -6.36 -11.84 30.58
C VAL A 37 -6.94 -11.06 29.41
N ALA A 38 -8.26 -11.04 29.25
CA ALA A 38 -8.92 -10.31 28.18
C ALA A 38 -8.62 -8.79 28.21
N LEU A 39 -8.61 -8.19 29.41
CA LEU A 39 -8.26 -6.77 29.56
C LEU A 39 -6.80 -6.48 29.17
N THR A 40 -5.88 -7.38 29.53
CA THR A 40 -4.47 -7.24 29.18
C THR A 40 -4.21 -7.44 27.69
N GLU A 41 -4.88 -8.41 27.05
CA GLU A 41 -4.84 -8.58 25.60
C GLU A 41 -5.35 -7.33 24.91
N GLN A 42 -6.50 -6.80 25.33
CA GLN A 42 -7.05 -5.57 24.77
C GLN A 42 -6.06 -4.40 24.90
N TYR A 43 -5.45 -4.23 26.08
CA TYR A 43 -4.45 -3.19 26.31
C TYR A 43 -3.24 -3.31 25.36
N THR A 44 -2.67 -4.52 25.24
CA THR A 44 -1.54 -4.77 24.33
C THR A 44 -1.89 -4.46 22.87
N VAL A 45 -3.06 -4.93 22.41
CA VAL A 45 -3.53 -4.69 21.05
C VAL A 45 -3.74 -3.20 20.80
N THR A 46 -4.33 -2.47 21.75
CA THR A 46 -4.53 -1.02 21.60
C THR A 46 -3.20 -0.28 21.46
N GLY A 47 -2.18 -0.63 22.26
CA GLY A 47 -0.85 -0.02 22.16
C GLY A 47 -0.17 -0.31 20.82
N LEU A 48 -0.26 -1.55 20.32
CA LEU A 48 0.28 -1.92 19.01
C LEU A 48 -0.47 -1.22 17.86
N MET A 49 -1.79 -1.08 17.96
CA MET A 49 -2.59 -0.35 16.99
C MET A 49 -2.22 1.14 16.95
N GLU A 50 -2.04 1.78 18.10
CA GLU A 50 -1.61 3.18 18.19
C GLU A 50 -0.19 3.35 17.60
N ALA A 51 0.74 2.45 17.91
CA ALA A 51 2.07 2.46 17.33
C ALA A 51 2.05 2.31 15.80
N THR A 52 1.17 1.45 15.28
CA THR A 52 0.94 1.30 13.83
C THR A 52 0.43 2.60 13.19
N GLN A 53 -0.52 3.28 13.85
CA GLN A 53 -1.05 4.56 13.37
C GLN A 53 0.02 5.66 13.36
N MET A 54 0.95 5.61 14.30
CA MET A 54 2.12 6.51 14.37
C MET A 54 3.25 6.10 13.40
N MET A 55 3.03 5.11 12.53
CA MET A 55 4.00 4.57 11.57
C MET A 55 5.29 4.04 12.22
N VAL A 56 5.20 3.56 13.47
CA VAL A 56 6.30 2.87 14.13
C VAL A 56 6.40 1.45 13.58
N ASP A 57 7.62 0.96 13.37
CA ASP A 57 7.85 -0.40 12.91
C ASP A 57 7.65 -1.39 14.06
N ILE A 58 6.49 -2.04 14.08
CA ILE A 58 6.13 -3.04 15.10
C ILE A 58 6.27 -4.48 14.60
N ASP A 59 6.68 -4.70 13.35
CA ASP A 59 6.61 -6.01 12.70
C ASP A 59 7.42 -7.09 13.46
N GLY A 60 8.58 -6.71 14.01
CA GLY A 60 9.41 -7.61 14.82
C GLY A 60 8.76 -7.97 16.16
N ASP A 61 8.16 -6.99 16.84
CA ASP A 61 7.49 -7.20 18.12
C ASP A 61 6.27 -8.11 17.94
N VAL A 62 5.50 -7.91 16.87
CA VAL A 62 4.31 -8.73 16.55
C VAL A 62 4.66 -10.20 16.33
N LEU A 63 5.81 -10.50 15.70
CA LEU A 63 6.26 -11.88 15.52
C LEU A 63 6.58 -12.54 16.87
N VAL A 64 7.24 -11.83 17.78
CA VAL A 64 7.54 -12.33 19.13
C VAL A 64 6.25 -12.49 19.95
N PHE A 65 5.35 -11.50 19.87
CA PHE A 65 4.06 -11.57 20.56
C PHE A 65 3.20 -12.73 20.06
N LEU A 66 3.22 -13.07 18.77
CA LEU A 66 2.45 -14.19 18.25
C LEU A 66 2.85 -15.51 18.92
N GLU A 67 4.14 -15.81 19.01
CA GLU A 67 4.63 -17.05 19.64
C GLU A 67 4.27 -17.09 21.13
N LEU A 68 4.48 -15.99 21.85
CA LEU A 68 4.17 -15.88 23.27
C LEU A 68 2.66 -15.98 23.53
N ALA A 69 1.85 -15.33 22.69
CA ALA A 69 0.41 -15.32 22.82
C ALA A 69 -0.17 -16.72 22.58
N GLN A 70 0.25 -17.41 21.51
CA GLN A 70 -0.17 -18.79 21.25
C GLN A 70 0.26 -19.74 22.38
N PHE A 71 1.50 -19.63 22.85
CA PHE A 71 2.01 -20.48 23.92
C PHE A 71 1.27 -20.29 25.24
N HIS A 72 0.89 -19.04 25.57
CA HIS A 72 0.15 -18.72 26.79
C HIS A 72 -1.37 -18.69 26.62
N CYS A 73 -1.91 -19.21 25.52
CA CYS A 73 -3.35 -19.26 25.24
C CYS A 73 -4.02 -17.87 25.29
N ALA A 74 -3.31 -16.84 24.85
CA ALA A 74 -3.80 -15.49 24.72
C ALA A 74 -4.43 -15.28 23.32
N TYR A 75 -5.67 -15.74 23.16
CA TYR A 75 -6.28 -15.92 21.83
C TYR A 75 -6.54 -14.61 21.10
N GLN A 76 -7.05 -13.57 21.78
CA GLN A 76 -7.40 -12.31 21.08
C GLN A 76 -6.16 -11.58 20.57
N LEU A 77 -5.07 -11.62 21.36
CA LEU A 77 -3.79 -11.06 20.95
C LEU A 77 -3.19 -11.87 19.80
N ALA A 78 -3.20 -13.20 19.89
CA ALA A 78 -2.70 -14.06 18.82
C ALA A 78 -3.44 -13.82 17.49
N ASP A 79 -4.77 -13.75 17.53
CA ASP A 79 -5.61 -13.48 16.35
C ASP A 79 -5.28 -12.12 15.73
N TRP A 80 -5.08 -11.09 16.57
CA TRP A 80 -4.68 -9.77 16.08
C TRP A 80 -3.28 -9.79 15.43
N CYS A 81 -2.31 -10.47 16.06
CA CYS A 81 -0.96 -10.63 15.51
C CYS A 81 -0.99 -11.35 14.15
N LEU A 82 -1.76 -12.44 14.04
CA LEU A 82 -1.97 -13.16 12.78
C LEU A 82 -2.53 -12.23 11.70
N HIS A 83 -3.54 -11.43 12.05
CA HIS A 83 -4.16 -10.49 11.13
C HIS A 83 -3.18 -9.41 10.64
N HIS A 84 -2.39 -8.83 11.54
CA HIS A 84 -1.37 -7.83 11.19
C HIS A 84 -0.32 -8.40 10.23
N ILE A 85 0.21 -9.60 10.54
CA ILE A 85 1.21 -10.27 9.70
C ILE A 85 0.62 -10.62 8.33
N CYS A 86 -0.61 -11.14 8.26
CA CYS A 86 -1.24 -11.49 6.99
C CYS A 86 -1.50 -10.25 6.10
N THR A 87 -1.90 -9.14 6.72
CA THR A 87 -2.19 -7.88 6.01
C THR A 87 -0.90 -7.24 5.48
N ASN A 88 0.19 -7.32 6.26
CA ASN A 88 1.49 -6.75 5.94
C ASN A 88 2.52 -7.78 5.43
N TYR A 89 2.04 -8.94 4.95
CA TYR A 89 2.86 -10.14 4.71
C TYR A 89 4.10 -9.87 3.85
N ASN A 90 3.95 -9.16 2.74
CA ASN A 90 5.06 -8.86 1.84
C ASN A 90 6.18 -8.05 2.52
N ASN A 91 5.82 -7.13 3.42
CA ASN A 91 6.79 -6.31 4.13
C ASN A 91 7.49 -7.14 5.21
N VAL A 92 6.72 -7.90 6.00
CA VAL A 92 7.25 -8.77 7.05
C VAL A 92 8.20 -9.82 6.46
N CYS A 93 7.82 -10.49 5.37
CA CYS A 93 8.70 -11.47 4.71
C CYS A 93 10.00 -10.88 4.17
N ARG A 94 10.00 -9.61 3.75
CA ARG A 94 11.21 -8.93 3.26
C ARG A 94 12.13 -8.53 4.42
N LYS A 95 11.57 -8.06 5.53
CA LYS A 95 12.32 -7.62 6.71
C LYS A 95 12.84 -8.80 7.54
N PHE A 96 11.99 -9.79 7.79
CA PHE A 96 12.22 -10.90 8.73
C PHE A 96 12.08 -12.28 8.04
N PRO A 97 12.86 -12.58 6.99
CA PRO A 97 12.73 -13.84 6.26
C PRO A 97 13.11 -15.07 7.10
N ARG A 98 14.00 -14.89 8.09
CA ARG A 98 14.43 -15.98 8.99
C ARG A 98 13.33 -16.32 9.99
N ASP A 99 12.75 -15.31 10.61
CA ASP A 99 11.75 -15.49 11.66
C ASP A 99 10.47 -16.08 11.05
N MET A 100 10.03 -15.59 9.89
CA MET A 100 8.90 -16.18 9.15
C MET A 100 9.08 -17.66 8.82
N LYS A 101 10.33 -18.11 8.58
CA LYS A 101 10.66 -19.51 8.32
C LYS A 101 10.87 -20.33 9.60
N ALA A 102 11.19 -19.68 10.71
CA ALA A 102 11.36 -20.30 12.01
C ALA A 102 10.02 -20.56 12.73
N MET A 103 8.97 -19.82 12.36
CA MET A 103 7.60 -20.02 12.85
C MET A 103 7.12 -21.46 12.66
N SER A 104 6.15 -21.89 13.48
CA SER A 104 5.54 -23.21 13.40
C SER A 104 4.96 -23.50 11.99
N PRO A 105 4.95 -24.78 11.54
CA PRO A 105 4.40 -25.11 10.22
C PRO A 105 2.93 -24.72 10.08
N GLU A 106 2.15 -24.80 11.15
CA GLU A 106 0.74 -24.36 11.18
C GLU A 106 0.62 -22.86 10.89
N ASN A 107 1.49 -22.03 11.49
CA ASN A 107 1.50 -20.59 11.24
C ASN A 107 1.94 -20.28 9.80
N GLN A 108 2.93 -21.00 9.26
CA GLN A 108 3.38 -20.83 7.88
C GLN A 108 2.25 -21.09 6.88
N GLU A 109 1.55 -22.22 7.03
CA GLU A 109 0.39 -22.56 6.20
C GLU A 109 -0.73 -21.52 6.35
N TYR A 110 -0.97 -21.05 7.58
CA TYR A 110 -1.96 -20.00 7.84
C TYR A 110 -1.62 -18.71 7.09
N PHE A 111 -0.37 -18.27 7.13
CA PHE A 111 0.07 -17.05 6.43
C PHE A 111 -0.05 -17.21 4.91
N GLU A 112 0.37 -18.33 4.34
CA GLU A 112 0.27 -18.56 2.90
C GLU A 112 -1.18 -18.52 2.41
N LYS A 113 -2.11 -19.06 3.20
CA LYS A 113 -3.54 -19.09 2.88
C LYS A 113 -4.22 -17.73 3.02
N HIS A 114 -3.89 -16.95 4.04
CA HIS A 114 -4.57 -15.70 4.38
C HIS A 114 -3.80 -14.43 3.97
N ARG A 115 -2.69 -14.57 3.24
CA ARG A 115 -1.88 -13.41 2.83
C ARG A 115 -2.67 -12.40 1.99
N TRP A 116 -2.36 -11.13 2.26
CA TRP A 116 -2.81 -10.00 1.49
C TRP A 116 -1.61 -9.28 0.85
N PRO A 117 -1.69 -8.86 -0.43
CA PRO A 117 -2.74 -9.20 -1.41
C PRO A 117 -2.72 -10.69 -1.82
N PRO A 118 -3.87 -11.27 -2.20
CA PRO A 118 -3.95 -12.67 -2.63
C PRO A 118 -3.10 -12.96 -3.87
N VAL A 119 -2.67 -14.22 -4.03
CA VAL A 119 -1.76 -14.63 -5.13
C VAL A 119 -2.35 -14.34 -6.51
N TRP A 120 -3.65 -14.62 -6.67
CA TRP A 120 -4.34 -14.47 -7.94
C TRP A 120 -4.39 -12.99 -8.36
N TYR A 121 -4.58 -12.09 -7.39
CA TYR A 121 -4.60 -10.65 -7.63
C TYR A 121 -3.23 -10.18 -8.12
N LEU A 122 -2.15 -10.63 -7.48
CA LEU A 122 -0.79 -10.30 -7.91
C LEU A 122 -0.51 -10.80 -9.35
N LYS A 123 -0.98 -12.00 -9.69
CA LYS A 123 -0.86 -12.54 -11.06
C LYS A 123 -1.65 -11.71 -12.08
N GLU A 124 -2.85 -11.27 -11.72
CA GLU A 124 -3.72 -10.46 -12.58
C GLU A 124 -3.17 -9.05 -12.76
N GLU A 125 -2.67 -8.42 -11.69
CA GLU A 125 -1.98 -7.14 -11.75
C GLU A 125 -0.74 -7.24 -12.65
N ASP A 126 0.08 -8.28 -12.51
CA ASP A 126 1.23 -8.51 -13.40
C ASP A 126 0.81 -8.65 -14.87
N HIS A 127 -0.32 -9.31 -15.13
CA HIS A 127 -0.88 -9.43 -16.48
C HIS A 127 -1.35 -8.08 -17.02
N TYR A 128 -2.11 -7.31 -16.22
CA TYR A 128 -2.59 -5.99 -16.58
C TYR A 128 -1.44 -5.03 -16.87
N GLN A 129 -0.42 -4.98 -16.00
CA GLN A 129 0.75 -4.13 -16.17
C GLN A 129 1.54 -4.47 -17.44
N ARG A 130 1.63 -5.76 -17.80
CA ARG A 130 2.23 -6.19 -19.08
C ARG A 130 1.41 -5.73 -20.28
N ALA A 131 0.10 -5.99 -20.30
CA ALA A 131 -0.78 -5.57 -21.37
C ALA A 131 -0.81 -4.04 -21.54
N ARG A 132 -0.75 -3.29 -20.44
CA ARG A 132 -0.68 -1.83 -20.47
C ARG A 132 0.62 -1.33 -21.11
N LYS A 133 1.76 -1.90 -20.73
CA LYS A 133 3.07 -1.58 -21.34
C LYS A 133 3.13 -1.94 -22.82
N GLU A 134 2.51 -3.04 -23.23
CA GLU A 134 2.40 -3.42 -24.65
C GLU A 134 1.59 -2.39 -25.44
N ARG A 135 0.42 -1.96 -24.93
CA ARG A 135 -0.39 -0.90 -25.55
C ARG A 135 0.37 0.42 -25.65
N GLU A 136 1.02 0.86 -24.56
CA GLU A 136 1.82 2.10 -24.56
C GLU A 136 2.94 2.05 -25.62
N LYS A 137 3.55 0.87 -25.84
CA LYS A 137 4.57 0.66 -26.86
C LYS A 137 3.99 0.66 -28.28
N GLU A 138 2.83 0.05 -28.49
CA GLU A 138 2.11 0.09 -29.77
C GLU A 138 1.70 1.52 -30.11
N ASP A 139 1.12 2.26 -29.16
CA ASP A 139 0.74 3.66 -29.32
C ASP A 139 1.95 4.54 -29.66
N TYR A 140 3.08 4.33 -28.99
CA TYR A 140 4.33 5.02 -29.30
C TYR A 140 4.83 4.72 -30.72
N LEU A 141 4.74 3.47 -31.17
CA LEU A 141 5.10 3.07 -32.54
C LEU A 141 4.11 3.65 -33.57
N HIS A 142 2.81 3.65 -33.27
CA HIS A 142 1.77 4.27 -34.09
C HIS A 142 1.99 5.77 -34.24
N LEU A 143 2.32 6.49 -33.15
CA LEU A 143 2.64 7.91 -33.18
C LEU A 143 3.90 8.21 -34.01
N LYS A 144 4.92 7.34 -33.94
CA LYS A 144 6.12 7.46 -34.80
C LYS A 144 5.84 7.16 -36.27
N ARG A 145 4.91 6.23 -36.56
CA ARG A 145 4.51 5.84 -37.91
C ARG A 145 3.59 6.86 -38.58
N GLN A 146 2.93 7.74 -37.82
CA GLN A 146 2.20 8.87 -38.38
C GLN A 146 3.17 9.76 -39.19
N PRO A 147 3.04 9.81 -40.53
CA PRO A 147 3.90 10.68 -41.31
C PRO A 147 3.56 12.12 -40.91
N LYS A 148 4.58 12.96 -40.68
CA LYS A 148 4.42 14.43 -40.59
C LYS A 148 3.98 14.98 -41.95
N ARG A 149 2.82 14.59 -42.46
CA ARG A 149 2.20 15.21 -43.63
C ARG A 149 1.63 16.53 -43.15
N ARG A 150 2.53 17.53 -43.12
CA ARG A 150 2.16 18.94 -43.32
C ARG A 150 1.16 18.97 -44.47
N TRP A 151 -0.04 19.45 -44.20
CA TRP A 151 -1.01 19.79 -45.23
C TRP A 151 -0.37 20.84 -46.16
N LEU A 152 0.24 20.39 -47.25
CA LEU A 152 0.66 21.21 -48.39
C LEU A 152 -0.27 20.96 -49.59
N PHE A 153 -1.53 20.57 -49.35
CA PHE A 153 -2.49 20.33 -50.43
C PHE A 153 -3.24 21.58 -50.90
N TRP A 154 -2.91 22.77 -50.39
CA TRP A 154 -3.48 24.03 -50.87
C TRP A 154 -2.37 25.02 -51.17
N ASN A 155 -1.73 24.84 -52.33
CA ASN A 155 -1.12 25.91 -53.10
C ASN A 155 -1.26 25.51 -54.57
N SER A 156 -2.38 25.87 -55.18
CA SER A 156 -2.51 25.86 -56.64
C SER A 156 -1.60 26.97 -57.18
N PRO A 157 -0.65 26.68 -58.07
CA PRO A 157 0.08 27.73 -58.76
C PRO A 157 -0.80 28.26 -59.89
N SER A 158 -1.25 29.51 -59.82
CA SER A 158 -1.69 30.23 -61.01
C SER A 158 -0.45 30.58 -61.83
N SER A 159 -0.20 29.79 -62.89
CA SER A 159 0.88 30.06 -63.85
C SER A 159 0.61 31.30 -64.71
N PRO A 160 1.66 31.96 -65.22
CA PRO A 160 1.59 33.25 -65.89
C PRO A 160 1.41 33.11 -67.41
N SER A 161 0.67 34.03 -68.03
CA SER A 161 0.83 34.34 -69.46
C SER A 161 0.49 35.81 -69.75
N SER A 162 1.48 36.54 -70.25
CA SER A 162 1.42 37.91 -70.79
C SER A 162 1.08 37.86 -72.31
N PRO A 163 1.17 38.96 -73.09
CA PRO A 163 0.66 40.34 -72.98
C PRO A 163 -0.16 40.77 -74.24
N ALA A 164 -0.86 41.93 -74.24
CA ALA A 164 -0.92 42.88 -75.37
C ALA A 164 -1.84 44.09 -75.11
N ALA A 165 -1.29 45.29 -75.40
CA ALA A 165 -1.84 46.56 -75.91
C ALA A 165 -3.38 46.75 -75.97
N SER A 166 -3.98 47.93 -75.71
CA SER A 166 -3.58 49.30 -76.04
C SER A 166 -4.55 50.33 -75.41
N SER A 167 -4.04 51.56 -75.27
CA SER A 167 -4.72 52.87 -75.39
C SER A 167 -5.80 53.28 -74.36
N ALA A 168 -5.47 54.28 -73.53
CA ALA A 168 -5.91 55.67 -73.72
C ALA A 168 -5.89 56.43 -72.36
N SER A 169 -4.98 57.39 -72.25
CA SER A 169 -4.92 58.46 -71.23
C SER A 169 -6.05 59.50 -71.47
N PRO A 170 -6.13 60.65 -70.75
CA PRO A 170 -5.42 61.07 -69.52
C PRO A 170 -6.35 61.70 -68.45
N SER A 171 -5.79 62.04 -67.27
CA SER A 171 -5.72 63.42 -66.74
C SER A 171 -5.88 63.52 -65.21
N SER A 172 -4.86 64.17 -64.59
CA SER A 172 -4.96 65.21 -63.53
C SER A 172 -5.59 64.83 -62.17
N SER A 173 -5.08 65.18 -60.99
CA SER A 173 -4.02 66.11 -60.56
C SER A 173 -3.55 65.78 -59.14
N SER A 174 -2.34 66.26 -58.85
CA SER A 174 -1.56 66.18 -57.61
C SER A 174 -2.23 66.78 -56.36
N ALA A 175 -1.87 66.22 -55.21
CA ALA A 175 -1.94 66.85 -53.89
C ALA A 175 -0.60 67.52 -53.56
N VAL A 176 -0.58 68.75 -53.03
CA VAL A 176 0.34 69.24 -51.97
C VAL A 176 -0.20 70.57 -51.41
N VAL A 177 -0.26 70.69 -50.08
CA VAL A 177 0.29 71.84 -49.33
C VAL A 177 1.22 71.26 -48.27
#